data_AF-A0A5K1HLD0-F1
#
_entry.id   AF-A0A5K1HLD0-F1
#
_cell.length_a   1.000
_cell.length_b   1.000
_cell.length_c   1.000
_cell.angle_alpha   90.00
_cell.angle_beta   90.00
_cell.angle_gamma   90.00
#
_symmetry.space_group_name_H-M   'P 1'
#
loop_
_entity.id
_entity.type
_entity.pdbx_description
1 polymer ?
#
loop_
_entity_poly.entity_id
_entity_poly.type
_entity_poly.pdbx_seq_one_letter_code
_entity_poly.pdbx_strand_id
1 'polypeptide(L)' 'PMRMDLWDTAGQEKFRSLLTLYYKNSDAVVIVFDINDPATFKTVDYWARQIETNCENMPCIS' A
#
# COMPACT_ATOMS: atom_id res chain seq x y z
N PRO A 1 23.06 -9.65 10.37
CA PRO A 1 21.91 -8.90 10.95
C PRO A 1 20.87 -8.59 9.86
N MET A 2 19.61 -8.99 10.07
CA MET A 2 18.51 -8.65 9.15
C MET A 2 17.93 -7.30 9.60
N ARG A 3 17.74 -6.38 8.65
CA ARG A 3 17.18 -5.04 8.89
C ARG A 3 15.82 -4.96 8.19
N MET A 4 14.78 -4.60 8.92
CA MET A 4 13.42 -4.46 8.42
C MET A 4 12.95 -3.05 8.75
N ASP A 5 12.65 -2.25 7.73
CA ASP A 5 12.13 -0.90 7.88
C ASP A 5 10.61 -0.95 7.61
N LEU A 6 9.79 -0.73 8.65
CA LEU A 6 8.32 -0.72 8.55
C LEU A 6 7.83 0.73 8.46
N TRP A 7 7.09 1.03 7.41
CA TRP A 7 6.51 2.36 7.18
C TRP A 7 5.00 2.29 7.36
N ASP A 8 4.47 2.84 8.45
CA ASP A 8 3.03 2.98 8.67
C ASP A 8 2.51 4.26 7.99
N THR A 9 1.35 4.18 7.35
CA THR A 9 0.76 5.29 6.55
C THR A 9 -0.51 5.85 7.19
N ALA A 10 -0.73 5.60 8.48
CA ALA A 10 -1.96 5.97 9.17
C ALA A 10 -2.35 7.44 8.94
N GLY A 11 -3.46 7.62 8.21
CA GLY A 11 -4.28 8.82 8.28
C GLY A 11 -4.13 9.82 7.12
N GLN A 12 -5.18 9.86 6.31
CA GLN A 12 -5.54 10.85 5.29
C GLN A 12 -4.96 10.66 3.88
N GLU A 13 -5.89 10.67 2.94
CA GLU A 13 -5.74 10.81 1.49
C GLU A 13 -4.77 11.91 1.01
N LYS A 14 -4.36 12.82 1.90
CA LYS A 14 -3.34 13.84 1.65
C LYS A 14 -1.93 13.26 1.46
N PHE A 15 -1.71 12.00 1.84
CA PHE A 15 -0.43 11.31 1.64
C PHE A 15 -0.36 10.46 0.37
N ARG A 16 -1.36 10.57 -0.53
CA ARG A 16 -1.34 9.91 -1.85
C ARG A 16 -0.06 10.19 -2.66
N SER A 17 0.52 11.38 -2.52
CA SER A 17 1.78 11.76 -3.16
C SER A 17 3.03 11.15 -2.52
N LEU A 18 2.96 10.68 -1.28
CA LEU A 18 4.09 10.01 -0.61
C LEU A 18 4.20 8.53 -1.00
N LEU A 19 3.13 7.92 -1.53
CA LEU A 19 3.12 6.50 -1.90
C LEU A 19 4.16 6.15 -2.96
N THR A 20 4.40 7.04 -3.92
CA THR A 20 5.47 6.85 -4.90
C THR A 20 6.85 6.76 -4.25
N LEU A 21 7.09 7.45 -3.12
CA LEU A 21 8.32 7.27 -2.35
C LEU A 21 8.35 5.94 -1.59
N TYR A 22 7.20 5.43 -1.13
CA TYR A 22 7.11 4.17 -0.37
C TYR A 22 7.17 2.92 -1.26
N TYR A 23 6.77 2.99 -2.52
CA TYR A 23 6.92 1.88 -3.47
C TYR A 23 8.38 1.62 -3.85
N LYS A 24 9.20 2.67 -3.84
CA LYS A 24 10.58 2.58 -4.31
C LYS A 24 11.43 1.80 -3.32
N ASN A 25 11.91 0.63 -3.74
CA ASN A 25 12.72 -0.31 -2.95
C ASN A 25 11.98 -1.05 -1.82
N SER A 26 10.65 -1.13 -1.86
CA SER A 26 9.91 -2.01 -0.95
C SER A 26 9.89 -3.43 -1.48
N ASP A 27 10.22 -4.40 -0.61
CA ASP A 27 10.17 -5.83 -0.95
C ASP A 27 8.73 -6.38 -0.94
N ALA A 28 7.83 -5.74 -0.18
CA ALA A 28 6.43 -6.11 -0.07
C ALA A 28 5.57 -4.91 0.35
N VAL A 29 4.29 -4.94 -0.01
CA VAL A 29 3.28 -3.96 0.41
C VAL A 29 2.07 -4.70 0.94
N VAL A 30 1.50 -4.23 2.06
CA VAL A 30 0.29 -4.77 2.67
C VAL A 30 -0.79 -3.70 2.65
N ILE A 31 -1.95 -4.03 2.09
CA ILE A 31 -3.15 -3.18 2.12
C ILE A 31 -4.05 -3.68 3.25
N VAL A 32 -4.53 -2.78 4.08
CA VAL A 32 -5.43 -3.09 5.21
C VAL A 32 -6.71 -2.28 5.08
N PHE A 33 -7.83 -2.87 5.45
CA PHE A 33 -9.13 -2.22 5.54
C PHE A 33 -9.81 -2.57 6.86
N ASP A 34 -10.82 -1.79 7.27
CA ASP A 34 -11.60 -2.06 8.48
C ASP A 34 -12.86 -2.87 8.12
N ILE A 35 -13.05 -4.01 8.78
CA ILE A 35 -14.23 -4.87 8.59
C ILE A 35 -15.53 -4.20 9.06
N ASN A 36 -15.44 -3.25 10.00
CA ASN A 36 -16.59 -2.49 10.50
C ASN A 36 -16.94 -1.28 9.63
N ASP A 37 -16.05 -0.88 8.71
CA ASP A 37 -16.28 0.19 7.75
C ASP A 37 -16.10 -0.30 6.30
N PRO A 38 -17.18 -0.77 5.65
CA PRO A 38 -17.16 -1.23 4.26
C PRO A 38 -16.69 -0.18 3.25
N ALA A 39 -16.72 1.12 3.59
CA ALA A 39 -16.20 2.15 2.71
C ALA A 39 -14.68 2.02 2.54
N THR A 40 -13.96 1.57 3.58
CA THR A 40 -12.52 1.33 3.51
C THR A 40 -12.16 0.19 2.58
N PHE A 41 -12.98 -0.86 2.51
CA PHE A 41 -12.79 -1.97 1.58
C PHE A 41 -12.82 -1.50 0.11
N LYS A 42 -13.71 -0.55 -0.23
CA LYS A 42 -13.78 0.02 -1.58
C LYS A 42 -12.51 0.76 -2.00
N THR A 43 -11.67 1.17 -1.03
CA THR A 43 -10.39 1.83 -1.32
C THR A 43 -9.27 0.83 -1.62
N VAL A 44 -9.44 -0.46 -1.28
CA VAL A 44 -8.43 -1.51 -1.54
C VAL A 44 -8.14 -1.64 -3.03
N ASP A 45 -9.18 -1.69 -3.87
CA ASP A 45 -9.03 -1.75 -5.34
C ASP A 45 -8.26 -0.56 -5.91
N TYR A 46 -8.46 0.62 -5.32
CA TYR A 46 -7.74 1.83 -5.72
C TYR A 46 -6.25 1.68 -5.39
N TRP A 47 -5.91 1.23 -4.19
CA TRP A 47 -4.52 1.03 -3.77
C TRP A 47 -3.82 -0.10 -4.52
N ALA A 48 -4.51 -1.21 -4.79
CA ALA A 48 -3.99 -2.32 -5.60
C ALA A 48 -3.58 -1.84 -7.00
N ARG A 49 -4.44 -1.08 -7.68
CA ARG A 49 -4.11 -0.50 -8.99
C ARG A 49 -2.93 0.47 -8.94
N GLN A 50 -2.81 1.26 -7.87
CA GLN A 50 -1.67 2.16 -7.70
C GLN A 50 -0.36 1.38 -7.57
N ILE A 51 -0.35 0.28 -6.82
CA ILE A 51 0.82 -0.60 -6.70
C ILE A 51 1.16 -1.22 -8.04
N GLU A 52 0.20 -1.81 -8.76
CA GLU A 52 0.43 -2.40 -10.09
C GLU A 52 1.01 -1.39 -11.08
N THR A 53 0.54 -0.14 -11.03
CA THR A 53 1.03 0.93 -11.92
C THR A 53 2.45 1.37 -11.58
N ASN A 54 2.87 1.29 -10.32
CA ASN A 54 4.17 1.80 -9.86
C ASN A 54 5.22 0.69 -9.60
N CYS A 55 4.81 -0.58 -9.57
CA CYS A 55 5.64 -1.74 -9.24
C CYS A 55 5.44 -2.86 -10.28
N GLU A 56 6.14 -2.81 -11.41
CA GLU A 56 5.98 -3.76 -12.53
C GLU A 56 6.24 -5.25 -12.17
N ASN A 57 6.94 -5.54 -11.06
CA ASN A 57 7.39 -6.90 -10.73
C ASN A 57 7.03 -7.36 -9.30
N MET A 58 6.08 -6.70 -8.61
CA MET A 58 5.71 -7.13 -7.27
C MET A 58 4.65 -8.24 -7.33
N PRO A 59 4.94 -9.47 -6.89
CA PRO A 59 3.97 -10.56 -6.92
C PRO A 59 2.80 -10.24 -5.97
N CYS A 60 1.61 -10.07 -6.52
CA CYS A 60 0.40 -9.92 -5.73
C CYS A 60 -0.13 -11.30 -5.30
N ILE A 61 -0.48 -11.43 -4.03
CA ILE A 61 -1.17 -12.59 -3.49
C ILE A 61 -2.49 -12.05 -2.95
N SER A 62 -3.60 -12.39 -3.61
CA SER A 62 -4.96 -12.00 -3.24
C SER A 62 -5.64 -13.05 -2.38
#